data_AF-A0A970Y0W8-F1
#
_entry.id   AF-A0A970Y0W8-F1
#
_cell.length_a   1.000
_cell.length_b   1.000
_cell.length_c   1.000
_cell.angle_alpha   90.00
_cell.angle_beta   90.00
_cell.angle_gamma   90.00
#
_symmetry.space_group_name_H-M   'P 1'
#
loop_
_entity.id
_entity.type
_entity.pdbx_description
1 polymer ?
#
loop_
_entity_poly.entity_id
_entity_poly.type
_entity_poly.pdbx_seq_one_letter_code
_entity_poly.pdbx_strand_id
1 'polypeptide(L)'
;MSRECPECGKGYPDEFSYCPADGAALAGAPQGYGLRGGKAKPAVIRVRTVMLGFAVLVLMALVSFTAAFLYQYWKPKFGGLMVKTTPAGALVSVDGEVRGTTPVSIENLRSGGHRLSLALEGYKEQVRQVMVIPYATESLHYSLEPVVPRLSNEQLAEIEALGRKLDGALKDNILLPPPEDYNVLYFVDRILAIDPANQNAAGVRSRLADTIRRGAEVAYAREDWLESEKQYRNLLLLFPGDAAIGERLEDIAAKLDESLQDREEQILRWCARAEAAMKVGSLLPPDRDNALDAIRSIQRLDPNNGYIREAVARLKELMQNRGDAKIAASDWTGARDDFRAMLEYFPEDSYSRARLETIESRLAELARAERQKSEEKESSARIAALRQAALQSFRAGAYEKSIAEWRDFLKAEPASDEAYFYLGASYQNRKQLDTAILNFEKCLQLNPNNVLAHLNLGLLYDYHRNNLKRAEEHLVRARELGGADSYTPERLLSMIQDLRDRERAAAVMKQSYPVEHRHAFSSCRGSLHFSEEGMEFRTTETDHSFYESYRDMRHFAIEGDQMSVRTRNNKKYNFRFLDAGDPERIRAWISSTRRIIVGGKVE
;
A
#
# COMPACT_ATOMS: atom_id res chain seq x y z
N MET A 1 -4.96 21.10 89.87
CA MET A 1 -5.13 22.48 89.37
C MET A 1 -5.00 23.41 90.56
N SER A 2 -4.18 24.47 90.44
CA SER A 2 -3.69 25.34 91.54
C SER A 2 -2.70 24.59 92.47
N ARG A 3 -1.68 25.24 93.06
CA ARG A 3 -1.75 26.51 93.79
C ARG A 3 -0.48 27.35 93.61
N GLU A 4 -0.69 28.60 93.23
CA GLU A 4 0.27 29.71 93.31
C GLU A 4 0.28 30.29 94.73
N CYS A 5 1.41 30.92 95.11
CA CYS A 5 1.56 31.58 96.40
C CYS A 5 0.85 32.95 96.41
N PRO A 6 0.07 33.29 97.47
CA PRO A 6 -0.83 34.45 97.47
C PRO A 6 -0.18 35.83 97.64
N GLU A 7 1.15 35.93 97.78
CA GLU A 7 1.80 37.21 98.13
C GLU A 7 2.70 37.82 97.04
N CYS A 8 3.04 37.11 95.97
CA CYS A 8 3.98 37.64 94.97
C CYS A 8 3.71 37.28 93.49
N GLY A 9 2.70 36.47 93.19
CA GLY A 9 2.09 36.40 91.85
C GLY A 9 2.99 36.09 90.65
N LYS A 10 4.20 35.58 90.85
CA LYS A 10 5.08 35.08 89.77
C LYS A 10 5.36 33.60 89.99
N GLY A 11 4.99 32.79 89.00
CA GLY A 11 5.40 31.40 88.91
C GLY A 11 6.89 31.33 88.59
N TYR A 12 7.65 30.70 89.47
CA TYR A 12 9.00 30.25 89.19
C TYR A 12 9.12 28.74 89.45
N PRO A 13 10.00 28.08 88.67
CA PRO A 13 10.35 26.69 88.83
C PRO A 13 11.47 26.51 89.87
N ASP A 14 11.51 25.29 90.39
CA ASP A 14 12.57 24.62 91.16
C ASP A 14 12.99 25.16 92.54
N GLU A 15 13.63 24.23 93.28
CA GLU A 15 14.75 24.43 94.20
C GLU A 15 14.57 24.09 95.69
N PHE A 16 15.40 23.14 96.14
CA PHE A 16 16.36 23.22 97.25
C PHE A 16 16.04 23.94 98.59
N SER A 17 16.64 23.36 99.63
CA SER A 17 17.25 24.01 100.82
C SER A 17 16.45 24.13 102.12
N TYR A 18 16.71 23.16 103.01
CA TYR A 18 16.80 23.23 104.48
C TYR A 18 15.64 23.76 105.34
N CYS A 19 15.40 23.05 106.46
CA CYS A 19 15.11 23.69 107.75
C CYS A 19 15.67 22.83 108.92
N PRO A 20 16.50 23.37 109.83
CA PRO A 20 17.21 22.64 110.89
C PRO A 20 16.51 22.70 112.26
N ALA A 21 16.69 21.66 113.09
CA ALA A 21 16.62 21.77 114.55
C ALA A 21 17.30 20.57 115.27
N ASP A 22 18.35 20.90 116.03
CA ASP A 22 18.87 20.34 117.30
C ASP A 22 19.18 18.82 117.42
N GLY A 23 20.30 18.29 117.95
CA GLY A 23 21.38 18.81 118.79
C GLY A 23 21.75 17.80 119.92
N ALA A 24 22.95 17.20 119.86
CA ALA A 24 23.77 16.63 120.97
C ALA A 24 23.42 15.27 121.66
N ALA A 25 24.44 14.74 122.37
CA ALA A 25 24.66 13.36 122.84
C ALA A 25 24.70 13.20 124.39
N LEU A 26 24.75 11.93 124.88
CA LEU A 26 25.50 11.36 126.04
C LEU A 26 24.72 10.57 127.13
N ALA A 27 25.40 9.50 127.60
CA ALA A 27 25.35 8.84 128.93
C ALA A 27 24.10 8.00 129.29
N GLY A 28 24.15 6.89 130.05
CA GLY A 28 25.20 6.34 130.92
C GLY A 28 24.88 4.91 131.41
N ALA A 29 25.88 4.29 132.04
CA ALA A 29 25.96 2.89 132.48
C ALA A 29 25.31 2.64 133.87
N PRO A 30 25.21 1.36 134.34
CA PRO A 30 24.21 0.89 135.31
C PRO A 30 24.69 0.84 136.78
N GLN A 31 23.75 0.73 137.72
CA GLN A 31 23.96 0.29 139.11
C GLN A 31 22.95 -0.86 139.36
N GLY A 32 23.29 -2.06 139.83
CA GLY A 32 24.27 -2.40 140.85
C GLY A 32 23.52 -2.78 142.13
N TYR A 33 22.91 -3.97 142.17
CA TYR A 33 22.23 -4.49 143.36
C TYR A 33 23.25 -4.86 144.45
N GLY A 34 23.20 -4.12 145.56
CA GLY A 34 23.95 -4.40 146.79
C GLY A 34 23.36 -5.57 147.57
N LEU A 35 24.23 -6.50 147.92
CA LEU A 35 23.98 -7.75 148.62
C LEU A 35 23.89 -7.60 150.14
N ARG A 36 22.98 -8.42 150.71
CA ARG A 36 23.13 -9.31 151.88
C ARG A 36 23.24 -8.76 153.31
N GLY A 37 22.63 -9.55 154.21
CA GLY A 37 23.22 -9.96 155.49
C GLY A 37 22.14 -10.32 156.52
N GLY A 38 21.82 -11.59 156.76
CA GLY A 38 22.39 -12.38 157.89
C GLY A 38 21.49 -12.28 159.14
N LYS A 39 21.03 -13.36 159.77
CA LYS A 39 21.78 -14.22 160.72
C LYS A 39 21.03 -15.55 161.02
N ALA A 40 21.81 -16.52 161.54
CA ALA A 40 21.49 -17.80 162.20
C ALA A 40 21.77 -19.05 161.30
N LYS A 41 22.53 -20.09 161.70
CA LYS A 41 22.98 -20.62 163.01
C LYS A 41 24.39 -21.25 162.88
N PRO A 42 25.16 -21.40 163.98
CA PRO A 42 26.60 -21.66 163.90
C PRO A 42 26.89 -23.14 163.61
N ALA A 43 27.72 -23.41 162.59
CA ALA A 43 28.25 -24.74 162.32
C ALA A 43 29.73 -24.66 161.94
N VAL A 44 30.55 -25.43 162.65
CA VAL A 44 32.00 -25.51 162.55
C VAL A 44 32.41 -26.08 161.19
N ILE A 45 33.14 -25.30 160.37
CA ILE A 45 33.61 -25.71 159.04
C ILE A 45 35.08 -26.17 159.16
N ARG A 46 35.32 -27.45 158.86
CA ARG A 46 36.65 -28.07 158.81
C ARG A 46 37.48 -27.45 157.66
N VAL A 47 38.78 -27.20 157.83
CA VAL A 47 39.65 -26.54 156.82
C VAL A 47 39.60 -27.19 155.41
N ARG A 48 39.33 -28.49 155.33
CA ARG A 48 39.13 -29.22 154.07
C ARG A 48 37.93 -28.73 153.24
N THR A 49 36.84 -28.30 153.87
CA THR A 49 35.65 -27.76 153.18
C THR A 49 35.86 -26.34 152.66
N VAL A 50 36.75 -25.55 153.27
CA VAL A 50 37.12 -24.21 152.77
C VAL A 50 38.00 -24.31 151.52
N MET A 51 38.99 -25.22 151.52
CA MET A 51 39.83 -25.47 150.33
C MET A 51 39.02 -26.07 149.16
N LEU A 52 38.07 -26.98 149.44
CA LEU A 52 37.19 -27.53 148.41
C LEU A 52 36.24 -26.46 147.85
N GLY A 53 35.70 -25.58 148.72
CA GLY A 53 34.86 -24.46 148.29
C GLY A 53 35.61 -23.44 147.44
N PHE A 54 36.87 -23.14 147.76
CA PHE A 54 37.71 -22.25 146.96
C PHE A 54 38.09 -22.89 145.62
N ALA A 55 38.43 -24.19 145.60
CA ALA A 55 38.67 -24.94 144.38
C ALA A 55 37.43 -24.98 143.47
N VAL A 56 36.24 -25.16 144.03
CA VAL A 56 34.97 -25.14 143.27
C VAL A 56 34.64 -23.74 142.74
N LEU A 57 34.93 -22.67 143.50
CA LEU A 57 34.74 -21.30 143.04
C LEU A 57 35.71 -20.92 141.91
N VAL A 58 36.98 -21.33 142.02
CA VAL A 58 37.97 -21.13 140.95
C VAL A 58 37.59 -21.95 139.71
N LEU A 59 37.14 -23.19 139.89
CA LEU A 59 36.68 -24.04 138.78
C LEU A 59 35.41 -23.46 138.12
N MET A 60 34.45 -22.95 138.89
CA MET A 60 33.24 -22.29 138.37
C MET A 60 33.59 -21.00 137.62
N ALA A 61 34.52 -20.20 138.13
CA ALA A 61 35.00 -19.00 137.44
C ALA A 61 35.74 -19.37 136.13
N LEU A 62 36.54 -20.44 136.13
CA LEU A 62 37.24 -20.92 134.94
C LEU A 62 36.26 -21.47 133.90
N VAL A 63 35.25 -22.25 134.32
CA VAL A 63 34.21 -22.82 133.44
C VAL A 63 33.28 -21.73 132.91
N SER A 64 32.97 -20.71 133.70
CA SER A 64 32.13 -19.58 133.26
C SER A 64 32.90 -18.66 132.31
N PHE A 65 34.20 -18.44 132.55
CA PHE A 65 35.07 -17.70 131.63
C PHE A 65 35.31 -18.47 130.32
N THR A 66 35.54 -19.78 130.36
CA THR A 66 35.66 -20.60 129.13
C THR A 66 34.34 -20.70 128.37
N ALA A 67 33.20 -20.81 129.06
CA ALA A 67 31.88 -20.80 128.42
C ALA A 67 31.57 -19.45 127.76
N ALA A 68 31.86 -18.32 128.41
CA ALA A 68 31.68 -16.99 127.83
C ALA A 68 32.67 -16.72 126.67
N PHE A 69 33.91 -17.16 126.81
CA PHE A 69 34.94 -17.06 125.77
C PHE A 69 34.60 -17.92 124.54
N LEU A 70 34.13 -19.17 124.74
CA LEU A 70 33.67 -20.05 123.66
C LEU A 70 32.39 -19.54 123.00
N TYR A 71 31.44 -18.99 123.77
CA TYR A 71 30.18 -18.44 123.22
C TYR A 71 30.41 -17.21 122.34
N GLN A 72 31.36 -16.34 122.68
CA GLN A 72 31.68 -15.16 121.85
C GLN A 72 32.44 -15.54 120.56
N TYR A 73 33.23 -16.61 120.58
CA TYR A 73 34.08 -17.02 119.46
C TYR A 73 33.37 -17.94 118.44
N TRP A 74 32.26 -18.60 118.82
CA TRP A 74 31.55 -19.57 117.99
C TRP A 74 30.15 -19.12 117.52
N LYS A 75 29.86 -17.82 117.46
CA LYS A 75 28.66 -17.35 116.74
C LYS A 75 28.79 -17.68 115.24
N PRO A 76 27.84 -18.39 114.61
CA PRO A 76 27.85 -18.56 113.17
C PRO A 76 27.74 -17.17 112.54
N LYS A 77 28.76 -16.80 111.77
CA LYS A 77 28.78 -15.57 111.01
C LYS A 77 28.07 -15.84 109.69
N PHE A 78 27.20 -14.93 109.26
CA PHE A 78 26.47 -15.06 108.00
C PHE A 78 26.86 -13.91 107.06
N GLY A 79 26.85 -14.16 105.76
CA GLY A 79 27.07 -13.18 104.69
C GLY A 79 26.05 -13.36 103.57
N GLY A 80 26.20 -12.62 102.49
CA GLY A 80 25.33 -12.71 101.32
C GLY A 80 26.12 -12.82 100.01
N LEU A 81 25.44 -13.24 98.94
CA LEU A 81 25.97 -13.25 97.57
C LEU A 81 24.95 -12.61 96.62
N MET A 82 25.39 -11.65 95.80
CA MET A 82 24.60 -11.11 94.69
C MET A 82 25.14 -11.65 93.37
N VAL A 83 24.40 -12.58 92.76
CA VAL A 83 24.85 -13.32 91.58
C VAL A 83 24.16 -12.79 90.32
N LYS A 84 24.96 -12.37 89.32
CA LYS A 84 24.50 -11.87 88.02
C LYS A 84 25.10 -12.70 86.89
N THR A 85 24.36 -12.96 85.82
CA THR A 85 24.92 -13.58 84.60
C THR A 85 24.65 -12.77 83.33
N THR A 86 25.43 -13.03 82.29
CA THR A 86 25.22 -12.55 80.93
C THR A 86 25.09 -13.75 79.97
N PRO A 87 23.93 -13.98 79.34
CA PRO A 87 22.65 -13.29 79.53
C PRO A 87 22.03 -13.53 80.93
N ALA A 88 21.10 -12.67 81.32
CA ALA A 88 20.36 -12.79 82.58
C ALA A 88 19.29 -13.91 82.51
N GLY A 89 18.81 -14.36 83.67
CA GLY A 89 17.77 -15.40 83.77
C GLY A 89 18.29 -16.80 84.07
N ALA A 90 19.58 -16.96 84.37
CA ALA A 90 20.17 -18.25 84.70
C ALA A 90 19.71 -18.72 86.08
N LEU A 91 19.28 -19.98 86.19
CA LEU A 91 18.94 -20.63 87.45
C LEU A 91 20.19 -20.74 88.34
N VAL A 92 20.08 -20.24 89.57
CA VAL A 92 21.16 -20.23 90.56
C VAL A 92 20.83 -21.19 91.69
N SER A 93 21.75 -22.12 91.98
CA SER A 93 21.65 -23.01 93.15
C SER A 93 22.91 -22.92 94.01
N VAL A 94 22.74 -22.96 95.33
CA VAL A 94 23.85 -22.95 96.31
C VAL A 94 23.76 -24.21 97.15
N ASP A 95 24.81 -25.02 97.15
CA ASP A 95 24.91 -26.34 97.80
C ASP A 95 23.78 -27.31 97.42
N GLY A 96 23.26 -27.19 96.20
CA GLY A 96 22.18 -28.03 95.68
C GLY A 96 20.77 -27.48 95.94
N GLU A 97 20.61 -26.42 96.73
CA GLU A 97 19.32 -25.74 96.89
C GLU A 97 19.16 -24.60 95.89
N VAL A 98 18.04 -24.58 95.16
CA VAL A 98 17.72 -23.51 94.20
C VAL A 98 17.41 -22.21 94.95
N ARG A 99 18.08 -21.13 94.55
CA ARG A 99 17.98 -19.80 95.18
C ARG A 99 17.28 -18.75 94.32
N GLY A 100 17.02 -19.03 93.04
CA GLY A 100 16.30 -18.15 92.12
C GLY A 100 16.95 -18.09 90.73
N THR A 101 16.63 -17.07 89.94
CA THR A 101 17.25 -16.80 88.64
C THR A 101 18.00 -15.47 88.65
N THR A 102 19.14 -15.38 87.94
CA THR A 102 19.96 -14.16 87.92
C THR A 102 19.24 -12.98 87.26
N PRO A 103 19.42 -11.74 87.75
CA PRO A 103 20.21 -11.36 88.93
C PRO A 103 19.49 -11.68 90.25
N VAL A 104 20.16 -12.38 91.17
CA VAL A 104 19.57 -12.80 92.47
C VAL A 104 20.47 -12.44 93.64
N SER A 105 19.89 -11.91 94.71
CA SER A 105 20.55 -11.66 96.00
C SER A 105 20.19 -12.77 96.97
N ILE A 106 21.20 -13.43 97.53
CA ILE A 106 21.07 -14.56 98.45
C ILE A 106 21.63 -14.11 99.80
N GLU A 107 20.76 -13.95 100.79
CA GLU A 107 21.12 -13.46 102.12
C GLU A 107 21.19 -14.60 103.15
N ASN A 108 21.83 -14.35 104.29
CA ASN A 108 21.96 -15.30 105.41
C ASN A 108 22.64 -16.63 105.06
N LEU A 109 23.63 -16.61 104.17
CA LEU A 109 24.49 -17.77 103.92
C LEU A 109 25.55 -17.88 105.02
N ARG A 110 25.79 -19.10 105.51
CA ARG A 110 26.80 -19.34 106.56
C ARG A 110 28.17 -18.93 106.03
N SER A 111 29.00 -18.26 106.83
CA SER A 111 30.35 -17.91 106.38
C SER A 111 31.18 -19.17 106.16
N GLY A 112 31.79 -19.33 104.98
CA GLY A 112 32.51 -20.53 104.60
C GLY A 112 32.47 -20.77 103.08
N GLY A 113 33.02 -21.90 102.64
CA GLY A 113 32.96 -22.32 101.23
C GLY A 113 31.58 -22.89 100.88
N HIS A 114 31.04 -22.46 99.75
CA HIS A 114 29.75 -22.87 99.19
C HIS A 114 29.93 -23.25 97.72
N ARG A 115 29.13 -24.21 97.24
CA ARG A 115 29.11 -24.64 95.83
C ARG A 115 27.98 -23.94 95.09
N LEU A 116 28.32 -23.00 94.22
CA LEU A 116 27.38 -22.25 93.37
C LEU A 116 27.26 -22.94 92.00
N SER A 117 26.05 -23.29 91.57
CA SER A 117 25.76 -23.75 90.21
C SER A 117 24.86 -22.78 89.46
N LEU A 118 25.17 -22.56 88.18
CA LEU A 118 24.48 -21.66 87.27
C LEU A 118 24.07 -22.45 86.02
N ALA A 119 22.76 -22.51 85.75
CA ALA A 119 22.20 -23.24 84.62
C ALA A 119 21.24 -22.35 83.82
N LEU A 120 21.41 -22.30 82.51
CA LEU A 120 20.49 -21.63 81.58
C LEU A 120 20.34 -22.51 80.34
N GLU A 121 19.12 -22.70 79.86
CA GLU A 121 18.83 -23.55 78.70
C GLU A 121 19.56 -23.04 77.44
N GLY A 122 20.23 -23.94 76.71
CA GLY A 122 21.07 -23.59 75.57
C GLY A 122 22.49 -23.10 75.93
N TYR A 123 22.86 -23.07 77.21
CA TYR A 123 24.19 -22.66 77.70
C TYR A 123 24.82 -23.77 78.55
N LYS A 124 26.15 -23.80 78.62
CA LYS A 124 26.91 -24.79 79.40
C LYS A 124 26.76 -24.50 80.90
N GLU A 125 26.32 -25.50 81.67
CA GLU A 125 26.20 -25.40 83.14
C GLU A 125 27.57 -25.11 83.78
N GLN A 126 27.62 -24.12 84.67
CA GLN A 126 28.84 -23.73 85.39
C GLN A 126 28.70 -23.99 86.88
N VAL A 127 29.70 -24.66 87.47
CA VAL A 127 29.77 -24.94 88.91
C VAL A 127 31.04 -24.33 89.48
N ARG A 128 30.92 -23.53 90.53
CA ARG A 128 32.02 -22.80 91.18
C ARG A 128 32.00 -23.01 92.69
N GLN A 129 33.18 -22.98 93.30
CA GLN A 129 33.35 -22.88 94.74
C GLN A 129 33.48 -21.39 95.07
N VAL A 130 32.59 -20.86 95.91
CA VAL A 130 32.55 -19.45 96.32
C VAL A 130 32.69 -19.36 97.83
N MET A 131 33.42 -18.36 98.32
CA MET A 131 33.65 -18.18 99.76
C MET A 131 32.78 -17.05 100.27
N VAL A 132 31.85 -17.33 101.18
CA VAL A 132 30.98 -16.32 101.77
C VAL A 132 31.69 -15.66 102.96
N ILE A 133 31.96 -14.36 102.84
CA ILE A 133 32.61 -13.55 103.87
C ILE A 133 31.57 -13.12 104.92
N PRO A 134 31.87 -13.23 106.23
CA PRO A 134 31.03 -12.70 107.30
C PRO A 134 30.59 -11.24 107.11
N TYR A 135 29.29 -10.97 107.29
CA TYR A 135 28.69 -9.63 107.37
C TYR A 135 28.81 -8.76 106.11
N ALA A 136 29.21 -9.35 104.98
CA ALA A 136 29.30 -8.67 103.69
C ALA A 136 28.48 -9.43 102.63
N THR A 137 27.94 -8.69 101.67
CA THR A 137 27.32 -9.26 100.47
C THR A 137 28.26 -9.08 99.29
N GLU A 138 28.84 -10.16 98.80
CA GLU A 138 29.77 -10.12 97.67
C GLU A 138 28.99 -10.18 96.34
N SER A 139 29.34 -9.34 95.37
CA SER A 139 28.71 -9.38 94.05
C SER A 139 29.56 -10.18 93.07
N LEU A 140 28.98 -11.24 92.52
CA LEU A 140 29.61 -12.14 91.57
C LEU A 140 28.93 -12.00 90.20
N HIS A 141 29.72 -11.84 89.14
CA HIS A 141 29.24 -11.74 87.78
C HIS A 141 29.87 -12.82 86.90
N TYR A 142 29.05 -13.57 86.16
CA TYR A 142 29.50 -14.69 85.32
C TYR A 142 28.95 -14.58 83.90
N SER A 143 29.80 -14.77 82.89
CA SER A 143 29.35 -14.91 81.50
C SER A 143 29.10 -16.39 81.18
N LEU A 144 27.92 -16.71 80.67
CA LEU A 144 27.58 -18.07 80.27
C LEU A 144 28.02 -18.33 78.82
N GLU A 145 28.51 -19.53 78.54
CA GLU A 145 28.94 -19.94 77.20
C GLU A 145 27.79 -20.66 76.47
N PRO A 146 27.34 -20.19 75.28
CA PRO A 146 26.26 -20.84 74.52
C PRO A 146 26.70 -22.18 73.92
N VAL A 147 25.80 -23.14 73.86
CA VAL A 147 26.00 -24.42 73.18
C VAL A 147 25.59 -24.26 71.71
N VAL A 148 26.57 -24.02 70.83
CA VAL A 148 26.34 -24.00 69.37
C VAL A 148 26.12 -25.44 68.89
N PRO A 149 25.02 -25.77 68.18
CA PRO A 149 24.86 -27.11 67.61
C PRO A 149 25.98 -27.36 66.60
N ARG A 150 26.76 -28.42 66.81
CA ARG A 150 27.75 -28.85 65.82
C ARG A 150 27.01 -29.57 64.70
N LEU A 151 27.19 -29.10 63.46
CA LEU A 151 26.78 -29.83 62.26
C LEU A 151 27.39 -31.24 62.28
N SER A 152 26.63 -32.24 61.88
CA SER A 152 27.15 -33.60 61.74
C SER A 152 28.13 -33.68 60.55
N ASN A 153 29.01 -34.68 60.55
CA ASN A 153 29.90 -34.94 59.41
C ASN A 153 29.12 -35.18 58.11
N GLU A 154 27.91 -35.74 58.20
CA GLU A 154 27.02 -35.95 57.06
C GLU A 154 26.48 -34.62 56.51
N GLN A 155 26.04 -33.71 57.39
CA GLN A 155 25.56 -32.38 56.99
C GLN A 155 26.67 -31.53 56.35
N LEU A 156 27.90 -31.61 56.88
CA LEU A 156 29.05 -30.93 56.29
C LEU A 156 29.38 -31.47 54.89
N ALA A 157 29.37 -32.79 54.71
CA ALA A 157 29.59 -33.42 53.40
C ALA A 157 28.49 -33.06 52.38
N GLU A 158 27.23 -32.96 52.83
CA GLU A 158 26.12 -32.52 51.98
C GLU A 158 26.28 -31.06 51.54
N ILE A 159 26.65 -30.15 52.46
CA ILE A 159 26.92 -28.73 52.14
C ILE A 159 28.06 -28.61 51.11
N GLU A 160 29.16 -29.37 51.27
CA GLU A 160 30.26 -29.35 50.30
C GLU A 160 29.85 -29.89 48.91
N ALA A 161 29.01 -30.92 48.86
CA ALA A 161 28.47 -31.45 47.62
C ALA A 161 27.53 -30.45 46.93
N LEU A 162 26.67 -29.77 47.69
CA LEU A 162 25.79 -28.71 47.20
C LEU A 162 26.58 -27.48 46.74
N GLY A 163 27.64 -27.09 47.46
CA GLY A 163 28.52 -25.99 47.10
C GLY A 163 29.18 -26.19 45.73
N ARG A 164 29.68 -27.39 45.44
CA ARG A 164 30.24 -27.72 44.10
C ARG A 164 29.20 -27.60 42.98
N LYS A 165 27.95 -27.97 43.24
CA LYS A 165 26.86 -27.84 42.27
C LYS A 165 26.44 -26.38 42.09
N LEU A 166 26.42 -25.60 43.17
CA LEU A 166 26.21 -24.16 43.14
C LEU A 166 27.26 -23.45 42.26
N ASP A 167 28.53 -23.78 42.44
CA ASP A 167 29.62 -23.22 41.62
C ASP A 167 29.45 -23.59 40.13
N GLY A 168 29.03 -24.82 39.83
CA GLY A 168 28.67 -25.24 38.48
C GLY A 168 27.53 -24.41 37.89
N ALA A 169 26.42 -24.26 38.61
CA ALA A 169 25.28 -23.46 38.18
C ALA A 169 25.62 -21.97 37.98
N LEU A 170 26.49 -21.41 38.83
CA LEU A 170 27.01 -20.03 38.66
C LEU A 170 27.86 -19.90 37.40
N LYS A 171 28.72 -20.88 37.12
CA LYS A 171 29.56 -20.92 35.91
C LYS A 171 28.73 -21.03 34.64
N ASP A 172 27.67 -21.84 34.69
CA ASP A 172 26.76 -22.06 33.57
C ASP A 172 25.68 -20.98 33.46
N ASN A 173 25.69 -19.99 34.35
CA ASN A 173 24.77 -18.86 34.42
C ASN A 173 23.28 -19.27 34.54
N ILE A 174 23.02 -20.36 35.27
CA ILE A 174 21.66 -20.89 35.50
C ILE A 174 21.09 -20.28 36.79
N LEU A 175 20.68 -19.01 36.70
CA LEU A 175 20.42 -18.18 37.88
C LEU A 175 19.06 -18.45 38.57
N LEU A 176 18.00 -18.67 37.80
CA LEU A 176 16.60 -18.72 38.24
C LEU A 176 15.82 -19.77 37.43
N PRO A 177 14.63 -20.23 37.87
CA PRO A 177 13.92 -21.33 37.19
C PRO A 177 13.46 -20.96 35.77
N PRO A 178 13.29 -21.94 34.84
CA PRO A 178 13.65 -23.37 34.90
C PRO A 178 15.04 -23.67 34.28
N PRO A 179 15.73 -24.78 34.66
CA PRO A 179 15.19 -25.97 35.33
C PRO A 179 14.96 -25.81 36.85
N GLU A 180 13.82 -26.32 37.34
CA GLU A 180 13.31 -26.13 38.71
C GLU A 180 14.23 -26.70 39.80
N ASP A 181 15.04 -27.71 39.49
CA ASP A 181 15.90 -28.42 40.46
C ASP A 181 17.42 -28.22 40.25
N TYR A 182 17.81 -27.32 39.34
CA TYR A 182 19.22 -27.15 38.95
C TYR A 182 19.58 -25.69 38.64
N ASN A 183 19.25 -24.78 39.54
CA ASN A 183 19.61 -23.36 39.42
C ASN A 183 20.31 -22.85 40.69
N VAL A 184 20.94 -21.69 40.59
CA VAL A 184 21.70 -21.05 41.68
C VAL A 184 20.84 -20.88 42.93
N LEU A 185 19.57 -20.46 42.78
CA LEU A 185 18.66 -20.27 43.90
C LEU A 185 18.35 -21.59 44.62
N TYR A 186 18.07 -22.67 43.88
CA TYR A 186 17.81 -23.99 44.43
C TYR A 186 18.95 -24.47 45.35
N PHE A 187 20.20 -24.37 44.88
CA PHE A 187 21.35 -24.82 45.66
C PHE A 187 21.61 -23.93 46.88
N VAL A 188 21.43 -22.61 46.74
CA VAL A 188 21.54 -21.65 47.84
C VAL A 188 20.53 -21.96 48.95
N ASP A 189 19.26 -22.18 48.60
CA ASP A 189 18.21 -22.45 49.58
C ASP A 189 18.39 -23.80 50.28
N ARG A 190 18.86 -24.83 49.57
CA ARG A 190 19.24 -26.13 50.18
C ARG A 190 20.39 -25.98 51.18
N ILE A 191 21.41 -25.19 50.86
CA ILE A 191 22.54 -24.95 51.77
C ILE A 191 22.05 -24.20 53.02
N LEU A 192 21.27 -23.14 52.84
CA LEU A 192 20.75 -22.32 53.95
C LEU A 192 19.73 -23.06 54.83
N ALA A 193 19.03 -24.07 54.30
CA ALA A 193 18.16 -24.94 55.10
C ALA A 193 18.95 -25.85 56.05
N ILE A 194 20.17 -26.27 55.67
CA ILE A 194 21.05 -27.12 56.50
C ILE A 194 21.89 -26.26 57.46
N ASP A 195 22.46 -25.16 56.95
CA ASP A 195 23.27 -24.20 57.71
C ASP A 195 22.77 -22.76 57.46
N PRO A 196 21.84 -22.27 58.28
CA PRO A 196 21.33 -20.90 58.18
C PRO A 196 22.40 -19.83 58.37
N ALA A 197 23.57 -20.17 58.96
CA ALA A 197 24.67 -19.25 59.20
C ALA A 197 25.71 -19.24 58.06
N ASN A 198 25.48 -19.98 56.96
CA ASN A 198 26.40 -20.08 55.84
C ASN A 198 26.56 -18.74 55.09
N GLN A 199 27.67 -18.05 55.36
CA GLN A 199 27.94 -16.73 54.79
C GLN A 199 28.10 -16.74 53.26
N ASN A 200 28.58 -17.84 52.67
CA ASN A 200 28.77 -17.92 51.22
C ASN A 200 27.42 -18.00 50.49
N ALA A 201 26.56 -18.94 50.89
CA ALA A 201 25.23 -19.08 50.30
C ALA A 201 24.37 -17.82 50.50
N ALA A 202 24.42 -17.21 51.68
CA ALA A 202 23.76 -15.93 51.94
C ALA A 202 24.30 -14.80 51.05
N GLY A 203 25.62 -14.72 50.87
CA GLY A 203 26.26 -13.73 50.00
C GLY A 203 25.91 -13.91 48.52
N VAL A 204 25.82 -15.16 48.03
CA VAL A 204 25.38 -15.48 46.67
C VAL A 204 23.92 -15.07 46.47
N ARG A 205 23.03 -15.37 47.43
CA ARG A 205 21.62 -14.95 47.41
C ARG A 205 21.47 -13.44 47.30
N SER A 206 22.25 -12.69 48.09
CA SER A 206 22.24 -11.22 48.07
C SER A 206 22.70 -10.66 46.73
N ARG A 207 23.81 -11.17 46.16
CA ARG A 207 24.31 -10.69 44.87
C ARG A 207 23.35 -11.00 43.72
N LEU A 208 22.72 -12.16 43.75
CA LEU A 208 21.70 -12.56 42.78
C LEU A 208 20.51 -11.59 42.84
N ALA A 209 20.00 -11.34 44.05
CA ALA A 209 18.94 -10.38 44.30
C ALA A 209 19.26 -8.97 43.80
N ASP A 210 20.45 -8.43 44.10
CA ASP A 210 20.85 -7.09 43.67
C ASP A 210 20.99 -6.98 42.14
N THR A 211 21.35 -8.07 41.48
CA THR A 211 21.48 -8.10 40.02
C THR A 211 20.11 -8.08 39.35
N ILE A 212 19.18 -8.91 39.81
CA ILE A 212 17.81 -8.95 39.29
C ILE A 212 17.08 -7.65 39.62
N ARG A 213 17.26 -7.11 40.82
CA ARG A 213 16.63 -5.84 41.24
C ARG A 213 17.07 -4.68 40.38
N ARG A 214 18.37 -4.56 40.08
CA ARG A 214 18.86 -3.55 39.14
C ARG A 214 18.29 -3.75 37.73
N GLY A 215 18.21 -4.99 37.25
CA GLY A 215 17.57 -5.31 35.97
C GLY A 215 16.10 -4.90 35.92
N ALA A 216 15.35 -5.20 36.99
CA ALA A 216 13.94 -4.88 37.14
C ALA A 216 13.70 -3.35 37.14
N GLU A 217 14.44 -2.60 37.95
CA GLU A 217 14.32 -1.13 38.03
C GLU A 217 14.71 -0.45 36.72
N VAL A 218 15.72 -0.98 36.00
CA VAL A 218 16.10 -0.46 34.68
C VAL A 218 15.01 -0.70 33.64
N ALA A 219 14.38 -1.87 33.63
CA ALA A 219 13.26 -2.17 32.74
C ALA A 219 12.05 -1.28 33.05
N TYR A 220 11.72 -1.12 34.34
CA TYR A 220 10.66 -0.23 34.82
C TYR A 220 10.90 1.23 34.40
N ALA A 221 12.12 1.75 34.60
CA ALA A 221 12.48 3.12 34.22
C ALA A 221 12.49 3.37 32.70
N ARG A 222 12.56 2.30 31.89
CA ARG A 222 12.45 2.36 30.43
C ARG A 222 11.05 2.14 29.92
N GLU A 223 10.07 1.97 30.83
CA GLU A 223 8.69 1.63 30.50
C GLU A 223 8.57 0.31 29.73
N ASP A 224 9.56 -0.57 29.88
CA ASP A 224 9.50 -1.95 29.40
C ASP A 224 8.75 -2.80 30.43
N TRP A 225 7.43 -2.60 30.47
CA TRP A 225 6.54 -3.19 31.47
C TRP A 225 6.62 -4.71 31.50
N LEU A 226 6.80 -5.35 30.34
CA LEU A 226 6.84 -6.82 30.21
C LEU A 226 8.14 -7.40 30.79
N GLU A 227 9.29 -6.82 30.44
CA GLU A 227 10.57 -7.26 31.03
C GLU A 227 10.64 -6.89 32.52
N SER A 228 10.08 -5.74 32.90
CA SER A 228 9.94 -5.34 34.31
C SER A 228 9.12 -6.37 35.10
N GLU A 229 7.93 -6.74 34.63
CA GLU A 229 7.07 -7.73 35.28
C GLU A 229 7.80 -9.06 35.50
N LYS A 230 8.48 -9.55 34.47
CA LYS A 230 9.27 -10.79 34.52
C LYS A 230 10.36 -10.72 35.59
N GLN A 231 11.11 -9.62 35.67
CA GLN A 231 12.19 -9.46 36.64
C GLN A 231 11.67 -9.29 38.08
N TYR A 232 10.54 -8.60 38.30
CA TYR A 232 9.93 -8.52 39.63
C TYR A 232 9.29 -9.84 40.07
N ARG A 233 8.70 -10.63 39.16
CA ARG A 233 8.26 -12.01 39.47
C ARG A 233 9.44 -12.88 39.89
N ASN A 234 10.58 -12.73 39.25
CA ASN A 234 11.82 -13.39 39.63
C ASN A 234 12.33 -12.96 41.02
N LEU A 235 12.20 -11.68 41.39
CA LEU A 235 12.51 -11.21 42.74
C LEU A 235 11.55 -11.76 43.79
N LEU A 236 10.27 -11.93 43.45
CA LEU A 236 9.27 -12.51 44.35
C LEU A 236 9.63 -13.95 44.73
N LEU A 237 10.24 -14.72 43.81
CA LEU A 237 10.78 -16.06 44.13
C LEU A 237 11.93 -16.00 45.17
N LEU A 238 12.76 -14.95 45.13
CA LEU A 238 13.87 -14.76 46.07
C LEU A 238 13.41 -14.25 47.44
N PHE A 239 12.33 -13.45 47.47
CA PHE A 239 11.79 -12.81 48.67
C PHE A 239 10.26 -12.90 48.71
N PRO A 240 9.70 -14.09 48.96
CA PRO A 240 8.25 -14.30 48.90
C PRO A 240 7.42 -13.53 49.94
N GLY A 241 8.07 -12.93 50.96
CA GLY A 241 7.43 -12.11 51.99
C GLY A 241 7.68 -10.60 51.88
N ASP A 242 8.35 -10.13 50.82
CA ASP A 242 8.62 -8.70 50.62
C ASP A 242 7.41 -8.02 49.95
N ALA A 243 6.63 -7.29 50.76
CA ALA A 243 5.43 -6.59 50.31
C ALA A 243 5.70 -5.57 49.19
N ALA A 244 6.90 -4.97 49.16
CA ALA A 244 7.25 -3.96 48.17
C ALA A 244 7.34 -4.54 46.74
N ILE A 245 7.71 -5.82 46.61
CA ILE A 245 7.73 -6.50 45.31
C ILE A 245 6.30 -6.73 44.81
N GLY A 246 5.38 -7.10 45.71
CA GLY A 246 3.96 -7.28 45.40
C GLY A 246 3.30 -5.99 44.92
N GLU A 247 3.47 -4.89 45.69
CA GLU A 247 2.95 -3.56 45.31
C GLU A 247 3.47 -3.11 43.93
N ARG A 248 4.75 -3.37 43.63
CA ARG A 248 5.32 -3.03 42.33
C ARG A 248 4.75 -3.86 41.20
N LEU A 249 4.50 -5.15 41.41
CA LEU A 249 3.87 -6.01 40.41
C LEU A 249 2.42 -5.58 40.11
N GLU A 250 1.68 -5.14 41.12
CA GLU A 250 0.33 -4.56 40.92
C GLU A 250 0.37 -3.28 40.08
N ASP A 251 1.32 -2.38 40.36
CA ASP A 251 1.52 -1.16 39.56
C ASP A 251 1.93 -1.47 38.11
N ILE A 252 2.87 -2.40 37.90
CA ILE A 252 3.26 -2.85 36.56
C ILE A 252 2.07 -3.47 35.81
N ALA A 253 1.25 -4.27 36.49
CA ALA A 253 0.05 -4.85 35.88
C ALA A 253 -0.94 -3.76 35.44
N ALA A 254 -1.18 -2.74 36.28
CA ALA A 254 -2.02 -1.60 35.92
C ALA A 254 -1.46 -0.81 34.71
N LYS A 255 -0.13 -0.64 34.63
CA LYS A 255 0.55 0.00 33.48
C LYS A 255 0.47 -0.84 32.21
N LEU A 256 0.58 -2.16 32.33
CA LEU A 256 0.41 -3.08 31.21
C LEU A 256 -1.02 -3.03 30.68
N ASP A 257 -2.02 -3.04 31.57
CA ASP A 257 -3.43 -2.91 31.22
C ASP A 257 -3.73 -1.56 30.55
N GLU A 258 -3.20 -0.45 31.08
CA GLU A 258 -3.31 0.89 30.48
C GLU A 258 -2.70 0.93 29.06
N SER A 259 -1.52 0.34 28.88
CA SER A 259 -0.85 0.27 27.57
C SER A 259 -1.61 -0.60 26.56
N LEU A 260 -2.21 -1.71 27.03
CA LEU A 260 -3.05 -2.56 26.20
C LEU A 260 -4.35 -1.84 25.82
N GLN A 261 -4.97 -1.14 26.76
CA GLN A 261 -6.19 -0.37 26.53
C GLN A 261 -5.95 0.77 25.52
N ASP A 262 -4.84 1.52 25.65
CA ASP A 262 -4.48 2.57 24.68
C ASP A 262 -4.27 1.97 23.27
N ARG A 263 -3.60 0.81 23.18
CA ARG A 263 -3.42 0.11 21.90
C ARG A 263 -4.75 -0.34 21.30
N GLU A 264 -5.67 -0.90 22.09
CA GLU A 264 -7.02 -1.27 21.63
C GLU A 264 -7.80 -0.05 21.15
N GLU A 265 -7.73 1.07 21.87
CA GLU A 265 -8.40 2.31 21.48
C GLU A 265 -7.83 2.88 20.18
N GLN A 266 -6.51 2.86 20.01
CA GLN A 266 -5.86 3.24 18.76
C GLN A 266 -6.32 2.36 17.59
N ILE A 267 -6.38 1.03 17.78
CA ILE A 267 -6.87 0.11 16.76
C ILE A 267 -8.31 0.45 16.37
N LEU A 268 -9.20 0.67 17.34
CA LEU A 268 -10.60 1.06 17.08
C LEU A 268 -10.71 2.37 16.29
N ARG A 269 -9.89 3.38 16.62
CA ARG A 269 -9.84 4.65 15.88
C ARG A 269 -9.38 4.43 14.43
N TRP A 270 -8.38 3.58 14.21
CA TRP A 270 -7.93 3.25 12.85
C TRP A 270 -8.96 2.43 12.06
N CYS A 271 -9.67 1.49 12.70
CA CYS A 271 -10.79 0.77 12.07
C CYS A 271 -11.87 1.75 11.60
N ALA A 272 -12.30 2.67 12.46
CA ALA A 272 -13.28 3.69 12.10
C ALA A 272 -12.81 4.58 10.93
N ARG A 273 -11.52 4.94 10.90
CA ARG A 273 -10.93 5.69 9.79
C ARG A 273 -10.93 4.90 8.48
N ALA A 274 -10.58 3.62 8.52
CA ALA A 274 -10.60 2.75 7.35
C ALA A 274 -12.02 2.63 6.77
N GLU A 275 -13.03 2.42 7.62
CA GLU A 275 -14.43 2.35 7.19
C GLU A 275 -14.93 3.67 6.61
N ALA A 276 -14.60 4.79 7.24
CA ALA A 276 -14.97 6.11 6.73
C ALA A 276 -14.34 6.38 5.36
N ALA A 277 -13.06 6.04 5.18
CA ALA A 277 -12.34 6.18 3.92
C ALA A 277 -12.96 5.33 2.80
N MET A 278 -13.31 4.07 3.09
CA MET A 278 -14.01 3.18 2.16
C MET A 278 -15.37 3.75 1.73
N LYS A 279 -16.12 4.31 2.67
CA LYS A 279 -17.46 4.88 2.40
C LYS A 279 -17.42 6.09 1.46
N VAL A 280 -16.38 6.92 1.55
CA VAL A 280 -16.20 8.09 0.68
C VAL A 280 -15.41 7.77 -0.59
N GLY A 281 -14.89 6.55 -0.73
CA GLY A 281 -14.12 6.10 -1.90
C GLY A 281 -12.64 6.52 -1.90
N SER A 282 -12.10 6.96 -0.75
CA SER A 282 -10.67 7.21 -0.55
C SER A 282 -9.99 5.87 -0.25
N LEU A 283 -9.60 5.15 -1.30
CA LEU A 283 -9.19 3.74 -1.19
C LEU A 283 -7.66 3.57 -1.13
N LEU A 284 -6.93 4.29 -1.98
CA LEU A 284 -5.48 4.19 -2.16
C LEU A 284 -4.80 5.57 -2.16
N PRO A 285 -3.47 5.63 -1.94
CA PRO A 285 -2.68 6.82 -2.23
C PRO A 285 -2.86 7.28 -3.69
N PRO A 286 -2.76 8.59 -3.98
CA PRO A 286 -2.31 9.67 -3.11
C PRO A 286 -3.41 10.28 -2.22
N ASP A 287 -4.62 9.71 -2.21
CA ASP A 287 -5.70 10.25 -1.41
C ASP A 287 -5.29 10.31 0.07
N ARG A 288 -5.48 11.49 0.69
CA ARG A 288 -5.25 11.64 2.12
C ARG A 288 -6.28 10.80 2.87
N ASP A 289 -5.83 10.18 3.95
CA ASP A 289 -6.68 9.38 4.83
C ASP A 289 -7.34 8.19 4.12
N ASN A 290 -6.60 7.53 3.23
CA ASN A 290 -7.09 6.37 2.49
C ASN A 290 -7.21 5.11 3.37
N ALA A 291 -8.08 4.20 2.92
CA ALA A 291 -8.36 2.97 3.62
C ALA A 291 -7.13 2.06 3.79
N LEU A 292 -6.26 1.96 2.77
CA LEU A 292 -5.07 1.10 2.83
C LEU A 292 -4.08 1.54 3.91
N ASP A 293 -3.83 2.84 4.06
CA ASP A 293 -2.92 3.38 5.07
C ASP A 293 -3.47 3.20 6.49
N ALA A 294 -4.79 3.34 6.67
CA ALA A 294 -5.45 3.03 7.93
C ALA A 294 -5.29 1.54 8.29
N ILE A 295 -5.55 0.63 7.34
CA ILE A 295 -5.37 -0.82 7.52
C ILE A 295 -3.91 -1.17 7.85
N ARG A 296 -2.95 -0.60 7.14
CA ARG A 296 -1.51 -0.81 7.42
C ARG A 296 -1.11 -0.30 8.80
N SER A 297 -1.76 0.76 9.29
CA SER A 297 -1.51 1.28 10.63
C SER A 297 -2.02 0.32 11.71
N ILE A 298 -3.19 -0.32 11.49
CA ILE A 298 -3.66 -1.43 12.34
C ILE A 298 -2.66 -2.59 12.31
N GLN A 299 -2.18 -2.98 11.13
CA GLN A 299 -1.23 -4.09 10.97
C GLN A 299 0.10 -3.85 11.71
N ARG A 300 0.58 -2.60 11.79
CA ARG A 300 1.78 -2.27 12.57
C ARG A 300 1.55 -2.39 14.08
N LEU A 301 0.34 -2.06 14.54
CA LEU A 301 -0.03 -2.21 15.95
C LEU A 301 -0.24 -3.67 16.28
N ASP A 302 -1.08 -4.38 15.54
CA ASP A 302 -1.42 -5.79 15.73
C ASP A 302 -1.44 -6.56 14.40
N PRO A 303 -0.35 -7.28 14.04
CA PRO A 303 -0.25 -8.04 12.79
C PRO A 303 -1.28 -9.16 12.64
N ASN A 304 -1.82 -9.69 13.75
CA ASN A 304 -2.73 -10.83 13.77
C ASN A 304 -4.20 -10.41 13.91
N ASN A 305 -4.49 -9.11 13.81
CA ASN A 305 -5.83 -8.60 14.00
C ASN A 305 -6.82 -9.18 12.98
N GLY A 306 -7.93 -9.74 13.47
CA GLY A 306 -8.96 -10.38 12.64
C GLY A 306 -9.59 -9.43 11.60
N TYR A 307 -9.70 -8.14 11.94
CA TYR A 307 -10.29 -7.10 11.08
C TYR A 307 -9.51 -6.91 9.77
N ILE A 308 -8.18 -7.03 9.79
CA ILE A 308 -7.32 -6.73 8.64
C ILE A 308 -7.72 -7.56 7.42
N ARG A 309 -7.97 -8.86 7.60
CA ARG A 309 -8.32 -9.76 6.49
C ARG A 309 -9.64 -9.34 5.83
N GLU A 310 -10.65 -9.02 6.62
CA GLU A 310 -11.94 -8.58 6.13
C GLU A 310 -11.87 -7.20 5.47
N ALA A 311 -11.16 -6.26 6.10
CA ALA A 311 -10.98 -4.91 5.57
C ALA A 311 -10.22 -4.90 4.24
N VAL A 312 -9.18 -5.72 4.09
CA VAL A 312 -8.46 -5.86 2.81
C VAL A 312 -9.37 -6.48 1.76
N ALA A 313 -10.13 -7.53 2.08
CA ALA A 313 -11.06 -8.14 1.13
C ALA A 313 -12.10 -7.13 0.62
N ARG A 314 -12.69 -6.34 1.53
CA ARG A 314 -13.66 -5.29 1.20
C ARG A 314 -13.03 -4.15 0.38
N LEU A 315 -11.82 -3.73 0.73
CA LEU A 315 -11.07 -2.74 -0.03
C LEU A 315 -10.88 -3.19 -1.48
N LYS A 316 -10.41 -4.44 -1.67
CA LYS A 316 -10.22 -5.05 -3.00
C LYS A 316 -11.52 -5.06 -3.80
N GLU A 317 -12.62 -5.48 -3.18
CA GLU A 317 -13.94 -5.51 -3.82
C GLU A 317 -14.40 -4.11 -4.27
N LEU A 318 -14.28 -3.10 -3.42
CA LEU A 318 -14.64 -1.72 -3.77
C LEU A 318 -13.83 -1.17 -4.94
N MET A 319 -12.53 -1.48 -4.96
CA MET A 319 -11.63 -1.10 -6.05
C MET A 319 -12.00 -1.79 -7.37
N GLN A 320 -12.24 -3.10 -7.33
CA GLN A 320 -12.66 -3.88 -8.48
C GLN A 320 -13.99 -3.36 -9.05
N ASN A 321 -14.98 -3.11 -8.18
CA ASN A 321 -16.26 -2.53 -8.56
C ASN A 321 -16.12 -1.14 -9.18
N ARG A 322 -15.21 -0.30 -8.67
CA ARG A 322 -14.92 1.03 -9.26
C ARG A 322 -14.33 0.91 -10.67
N GLY A 323 -13.36 0.00 -10.85
CA GLY A 323 -12.77 -0.29 -12.15
C GLY A 323 -13.79 -0.84 -13.15
N ASP A 324 -14.60 -1.80 -12.72
CA ASP A 324 -15.65 -2.40 -13.56
C ASP A 324 -16.76 -1.39 -13.92
N ALA A 325 -17.11 -0.48 -13.01
CA ALA A 325 -18.03 0.61 -13.31
C ALA A 325 -17.50 1.53 -14.42
N LYS A 326 -16.19 1.80 -14.43
CA LYS A 326 -15.55 2.57 -15.53
C LYS A 326 -15.53 1.79 -16.84
N ILE A 327 -15.31 0.48 -16.81
CA ILE A 327 -15.48 -0.39 -17.99
C ILE A 327 -16.92 -0.27 -18.53
N ALA A 328 -17.92 -0.37 -17.66
CA ALA A 328 -19.33 -0.24 -18.05
C ALA A 328 -19.65 1.15 -18.63
N ALA A 329 -18.99 2.20 -18.12
CA ALA A 329 -19.06 3.57 -18.65
C ALA A 329 -18.21 3.78 -19.92
N SER A 330 -17.52 2.75 -20.43
CA SER A 330 -16.56 2.83 -21.54
C SER A 330 -15.35 3.75 -21.29
N ASP A 331 -15.08 4.12 -20.03
CA ASP A 331 -13.85 4.80 -19.62
C ASP A 331 -12.72 3.78 -19.44
N TRP A 332 -12.23 3.25 -20.57
CA TRP A 332 -11.17 2.25 -20.61
C TRP A 332 -9.87 2.75 -20.01
N THR A 333 -9.57 4.04 -20.18
CA THR A 333 -8.38 4.69 -19.63
C THR A 333 -8.42 4.77 -18.11
N GLY A 334 -9.53 5.28 -17.55
CA GLY A 334 -9.69 5.37 -16.11
C GLY A 334 -9.81 4.00 -15.45
N ALA A 335 -10.39 3.01 -16.13
CA ALA A 335 -10.42 1.63 -15.66
C ALA A 335 -9.01 1.02 -15.62
N ARG A 336 -8.19 1.21 -16.68
CA ARG A 336 -6.79 0.78 -16.71
C ARG A 336 -6.00 1.33 -15.54
N ASP A 337 -6.17 2.63 -15.28
CA ASP A 337 -5.42 3.31 -14.21
C ASP A 337 -5.83 2.79 -12.82
N ASP A 338 -7.13 2.53 -12.59
CA ASP A 338 -7.63 1.92 -11.36
C ASP A 338 -7.09 0.50 -11.14
N PHE A 339 -7.15 -0.37 -12.17
CA PHE A 339 -6.65 -1.74 -12.06
C PHE A 339 -5.12 -1.82 -11.97
N ARG A 340 -4.40 -0.87 -12.58
CA ARG A 340 -2.94 -0.76 -12.42
C ARG A 340 -2.56 -0.35 -11.01
N ALA A 341 -3.25 0.65 -10.44
CA ALA A 341 -3.05 1.05 -9.04
C ALA A 341 -3.36 -0.11 -8.09
N MET A 342 -4.43 -0.87 -8.34
CA MET A 342 -4.75 -2.08 -7.58
C MET A 342 -3.60 -3.09 -7.59
N LEU A 343 -3.03 -3.39 -8.76
CA LEU A 343 -1.93 -4.35 -8.91
C LEU A 343 -0.58 -3.85 -8.38
N GLU A 344 -0.41 -2.54 -8.20
CA GLU A 344 0.77 -1.96 -7.54
C GLU A 344 0.80 -2.34 -6.05
N TYR A 345 -0.36 -2.32 -5.38
CA TYR A 345 -0.46 -2.64 -3.96
C TYR A 345 -0.85 -4.10 -3.67
N PHE A 346 -1.51 -4.76 -4.62
CA PHE A 346 -1.98 -6.15 -4.53
C PHE A 346 -1.59 -6.94 -5.79
N PRO A 347 -0.29 -7.20 -6.01
CA PRO A 347 0.20 -7.84 -7.23
C PRO A 347 -0.33 -9.26 -7.43
N GLU A 348 -0.78 -9.92 -6.37
CA GLU A 348 -1.37 -11.26 -6.37
C GLU A 348 -2.82 -11.31 -6.85
N ASP A 349 -3.50 -10.16 -7.03
CA ASP A 349 -4.91 -10.13 -7.42
C ASP A 349 -5.12 -10.58 -8.87
N SER A 350 -5.55 -11.83 -9.03
CA SER A 350 -5.75 -12.47 -10.34
C SER A 350 -6.88 -11.81 -11.14
N TYR A 351 -7.93 -11.35 -10.46
CA TYR A 351 -9.07 -10.67 -11.09
C TYR A 351 -8.63 -9.39 -11.79
N SER A 352 -7.96 -8.49 -11.07
CA SER A 352 -7.48 -7.22 -11.62
C SER A 352 -6.47 -7.41 -12.75
N ARG A 353 -5.65 -8.46 -12.67
CA ARG A 353 -4.70 -8.80 -13.74
C ARG A 353 -5.42 -9.20 -15.03
N ALA A 354 -6.41 -10.09 -14.94
CA ALA A 354 -7.20 -10.51 -16.10
C ALA A 354 -8.02 -9.35 -16.70
N ARG A 355 -8.57 -8.48 -15.84
CA ARG A 355 -9.27 -7.25 -16.28
C ARG A 355 -8.32 -6.31 -17.00
N LEU A 356 -7.13 -6.05 -16.46
CA LEU A 356 -6.15 -5.17 -17.06
C LEU A 356 -5.73 -5.66 -18.46
N GLU A 357 -5.47 -6.96 -18.63
CA GLU A 357 -5.16 -7.55 -19.94
C GLU A 357 -6.29 -7.30 -20.96
N THR A 358 -7.54 -7.48 -20.54
CA THR A 358 -8.71 -7.23 -21.39
C THR A 358 -8.80 -5.75 -21.78
N ILE A 359 -8.56 -4.84 -20.83
CA ILE A 359 -8.58 -3.40 -21.06
C ILE A 359 -7.46 -2.98 -22.02
N GLU A 360 -6.24 -3.51 -21.84
CA GLU A 360 -5.10 -3.20 -22.71
C GLU A 360 -5.35 -3.67 -24.14
N SER A 361 -5.90 -4.88 -24.32
CA SER A 361 -6.34 -5.37 -25.62
C SER A 361 -7.36 -4.42 -26.26
N ARG A 362 -8.39 -4.02 -25.49
CA ARG A 362 -9.43 -3.12 -25.98
C ARG A 362 -8.91 -1.74 -26.37
N LEU A 363 -8.02 -1.16 -25.56
CA LEU A 363 -7.36 0.12 -25.87
C LEU A 363 -6.51 0.01 -27.15
N ALA A 364 -5.81 -1.11 -27.35
CA ALA A 364 -5.04 -1.35 -28.57
C ALA A 364 -5.94 -1.44 -29.81
N GLU A 365 -7.10 -2.11 -29.72
CA GLU A 365 -8.10 -2.14 -30.79
C GLU A 365 -8.63 -0.75 -31.13
N LEU A 366 -9.02 0.03 -30.12
CA LEU A 366 -9.53 1.39 -30.30
C LEU A 366 -8.47 2.28 -30.97
N ALA A 367 -7.22 2.21 -30.51
CA ALA A 367 -6.12 2.97 -31.10
C ALA A 367 -5.85 2.56 -32.56
N ARG A 368 -5.95 1.27 -32.91
CA ARG A 368 -5.83 0.81 -34.30
C ARG A 368 -6.96 1.34 -35.17
N ALA A 369 -8.20 1.28 -34.68
CA ALA A 369 -9.36 1.78 -35.40
C ALA A 369 -9.29 3.30 -35.65
N GLU A 370 -8.81 4.07 -34.68
CA GLU A 370 -8.57 5.52 -34.84
C GLU A 370 -7.48 5.81 -35.87
N ARG A 371 -6.36 5.07 -35.83
CA ARG A 371 -5.30 5.21 -36.83
C ARG A 371 -5.81 4.91 -38.23
N GLN A 372 -6.50 3.79 -38.42
CA GLN A 372 -7.07 3.44 -39.72
C GLN A 372 -8.03 4.53 -40.23
N LYS A 373 -8.93 5.04 -39.38
CA LYS A 373 -9.82 6.15 -39.75
C LYS A 373 -9.03 7.41 -40.12
N SER A 374 -7.95 7.71 -39.41
CA SER A 374 -7.09 8.86 -39.71
C SER A 374 -6.35 8.70 -41.04
N GLU A 375 -5.83 7.49 -41.33
CA GLU A 375 -5.15 7.15 -42.57
C GLU A 375 -6.11 7.17 -43.76
N GLU A 376 -7.33 6.65 -43.61
CA GLU A 376 -8.38 6.72 -44.62
C GLU A 376 -8.80 8.17 -44.89
N LYS A 377 -8.94 8.99 -43.84
CA LYS A 377 -9.22 10.43 -43.96
C LYS A 377 -8.07 11.17 -44.65
N GLU A 378 -6.82 10.85 -44.32
CA GLU A 378 -5.66 11.48 -44.96
C GLU A 378 -5.49 11.04 -46.42
N SER A 379 -5.70 9.75 -46.70
CA SER A 379 -5.70 9.19 -48.05
C SER A 379 -6.79 9.83 -48.91
N SER A 380 -8.03 9.89 -48.41
CA SER A 380 -9.14 10.54 -49.11
C SER A 380 -8.90 12.05 -49.30
N ALA A 381 -8.36 12.75 -48.31
CA ALA A 381 -7.97 14.16 -48.44
C ALA A 381 -6.87 14.35 -49.50
N ARG A 382 -5.88 13.46 -49.54
CA ARG A 382 -4.81 13.47 -50.55
C ARG A 382 -5.34 13.22 -51.95
N ILE A 383 -6.23 12.25 -52.12
CA ILE A 383 -6.90 11.96 -53.40
C ILE A 383 -7.72 13.16 -53.85
N ALA A 384 -8.48 13.78 -52.93
CA ALA A 384 -9.22 15.01 -53.22
C ALA A 384 -8.31 16.17 -53.62
N ALA A 385 -7.14 16.32 -52.97
CA ALA A 385 -6.15 17.33 -53.32
C ALA A 385 -5.55 17.10 -54.72
N LEU A 386 -5.21 15.85 -55.07
CA LEU A 386 -4.75 15.49 -56.42
C LEU A 386 -5.79 15.87 -57.47
N ARG A 387 -7.07 15.55 -57.23
CA ARG A 387 -8.18 15.91 -58.11
C ARG A 387 -8.29 17.42 -58.31
N GLN A 388 -8.24 18.18 -57.21
CA GLN A 388 -8.35 19.65 -57.25
C GLN A 388 -7.18 20.30 -58.00
N ALA A 389 -5.95 19.84 -57.74
CA ALA A 389 -4.77 20.32 -58.45
C ALA A 389 -4.86 20.07 -59.95
N ALA A 390 -5.22 18.84 -60.35
CA ALA A 390 -5.39 18.47 -61.76
C ALA A 390 -6.47 19.31 -62.46
N LEU A 391 -7.61 19.53 -61.80
CA LEU A 391 -8.68 20.39 -62.30
C LEU A 391 -8.25 21.86 -62.42
N GLN A 392 -7.48 22.37 -61.45
CA GLN A 392 -6.94 23.73 -61.48
C GLN A 392 -5.97 23.91 -62.65
N SER A 393 -5.04 22.97 -62.86
CA SER A 393 -4.12 23.00 -64.00
C SER A 393 -4.86 22.94 -65.33
N PHE A 394 -5.92 22.13 -65.44
CA PHE A 394 -6.78 22.10 -66.62
C PHE A 394 -7.45 23.45 -66.88
N ARG A 395 -8.08 24.04 -65.85
CA ARG A 395 -8.75 25.35 -65.94
C ARG A 395 -7.78 26.49 -66.28
N ALA A 396 -6.54 26.39 -65.83
CA ALA A 396 -5.47 27.34 -66.15
C ALA A 396 -4.91 27.17 -67.57
N GLY A 397 -5.36 26.16 -68.34
CA GLY A 397 -4.84 25.85 -69.67
C GLY A 397 -3.45 25.18 -69.66
N ALA A 398 -2.94 24.81 -68.49
CA ALA A 398 -1.66 24.11 -68.34
C ALA A 398 -1.82 22.61 -68.64
N TYR A 399 -2.17 22.27 -69.88
CA TYR A 399 -2.62 20.93 -70.25
C TYR A 399 -1.57 19.82 -70.05
N GLU A 400 -0.29 20.09 -70.23
CA GLU A 400 0.78 19.10 -69.98
C GLU A 400 0.86 18.74 -68.49
N LYS A 401 0.74 19.76 -67.62
CA LYS A 401 0.72 19.59 -66.18
C LYS A 401 -0.55 18.87 -65.72
N SER A 402 -1.69 19.26 -66.26
CA SER A 402 -2.99 18.59 -66.08
C SER A 402 -2.91 17.11 -66.42
N ILE A 403 -2.28 16.74 -67.54
CA ILE A 403 -2.11 15.33 -67.95
C ILE A 403 -1.30 14.55 -66.91
N ALA A 404 -0.20 15.11 -66.41
CA ALA A 404 0.61 14.46 -65.38
C ALA A 404 -0.18 14.29 -64.07
N GLU A 405 -0.86 15.34 -63.61
CA GLU A 405 -1.63 15.32 -62.36
C GLU A 405 -2.84 14.38 -62.42
N TRP A 406 -3.56 14.30 -63.56
CA TRP A 406 -4.65 13.33 -63.74
C TRP A 406 -4.15 11.89 -63.84
N ARG A 407 -2.97 11.65 -64.43
CA ARG A 407 -2.33 10.32 -64.42
C ARG A 407 -1.92 9.92 -63.00
N ASP A 408 -1.43 10.87 -62.21
CA ASP A 408 -1.12 10.61 -60.80
C ASP A 408 -2.39 10.34 -59.98
N PHE A 409 -3.48 11.07 -60.24
CA PHE A 409 -4.79 10.77 -59.64
C PHE A 409 -5.28 9.36 -59.98
N LEU A 410 -5.15 8.93 -61.25
CA LEU A 410 -5.53 7.58 -61.69
C LEU A 410 -4.70 6.45 -61.05
N LYS A 411 -3.53 6.73 -60.47
CA LYS A 411 -2.80 5.72 -59.67
C LYS A 411 -3.54 5.39 -58.37
N ALA A 412 -4.28 6.36 -57.82
CA ALA A 412 -5.09 6.18 -56.62
C ALA A 412 -6.53 5.77 -56.95
N GLU A 413 -7.12 6.33 -58.01
CA GLU A 413 -8.50 6.07 -58.47
C GLU A 413 -8.52 5.60 -59.94
N PRO A 414 -8.16 4.34 -60.24
CA PRO A 414 -8.01 3.87 -61.63
C PRO A 414 -9.29 3.85 -62.46
N ALA A 415 -10.45 3.88 -61.80
CA ALA A 415 -11.78 3.76 -62.40
C ALA A 415 -12.54 5.10 -62.42
N SER A 416 -11.83 6.24 -62.51
CA SER A 416 -12.45 7.56 -62.59
C SER A 416 -12.75 7.97 -64.03
N ASP A 417 -14.03 7.99 -64.42
CA ASP A 417 -14.48 8.50 -65.72
C ASP A 417 -14.13 9.99 -65.91
N GLU A 418 -14.26 10.78 -64.84
CA GLU A 418 -13.88 12.19 -64.81
C GLU A 418 -12.40 12.40 -65.18
N ALA A 419 -11.49 11.62 -64.60
CA ALA A 419 -10.07 11.74 -64.89
C ALA A 419 -9.76 11.43 -66.36
N TYR A 420 -10.37 10.37 -66.92
CA TYR A 420 -10.24 10.06 -68.35
C TYR A 420 -10.88 11.12 -69.24
N PHE A 421 -11.99 11.73 -68.83
CA PHE A 421 -12.58 12.86 -69.55
C PHE A 421 -11.62 14.05 -69.61
N TYR A 422 -11.05 14.48 -68.47
CA TYR A 422 -10.13 15.62 -68.46
C TYR A 422 -8.79 15.31 -69.11
N LEU A 423 -8.32 14.06 -69.11
CA LEU A 423 -7.20 13.62 -69.94
C LEU A 423 -7.54 13.77 -71.42
N GLY A 424 -8.70 13.27 -71.86
CA GLY A 424 -9.17 13.42 -73.24
C GLY A 424 -9.23 14.89 -73.66
N ALA A 425 -9.83 15.73 -72.84
CA ALA A 425 -9.92 17.16 -73.08
C ALA A 425 -8.54 17.85 -73.10
N SER A 426 -7.62 17.46 -72.20
CA SER A 426 -6.26 18.00 -72.18
C SER A 426 -5.48 17.62 -73.44
N TYR A 427 -5.57 16.36 -73.88
CA TYR A 427 -4.96 15.88 -75.13
C TYR A 427 -5.55 16.56 -76.37
N GLN A 428 -6.87 16.79 -76.38
CA GLN A 428 -7.55 17.50 -77.46
C GLN A 428 -7.03 18.94 -77.58
N ASN A 429 -6.92 19.68 -76.46
CA ASN A 429 -6.35 21.02 -76.45
C ASN A 429 -4.87 21.05 -76.84
N ARG A 430 -4.14 19.95 -76.61
CA ARG A 430 -2.78 19.71 -77.10
C ARG A 430 -2.70 19.29 -78.57
N LYS A 431 -3.83 19.17 -79.28
CA LYS A 431 -3.95 18.66 -80.65
C LYS A 431 -3.53 17.19 -80.83
N GLN A 432 -3.46 16.42 -79.74
CA GLN A 432 -3.22 14.98 -79.76
C GLN A 432 -4.57 14.24 -79.87
N LEU A 433 -5.21 14.38 -81.03
CA LEU A 433 -6.63 14.06 -81.21
C LEU A 433 -6.94 12.56 -81.08
N ASP A 434 -6.05 11.69 -81.55
CA ASP A 434 -6.23 10.23 -81.42
C ASP A 434 -6.13 9.75 -79.97
N THR A 435 -5.19 10.30 -79.22
CA THR A 435 -5.05 10.04 -77.78
C THR A 435 -6.25 10.59 -77.02
N ALA A 436 -6.80 11.73 -77.44
CA ALA A 436 -8.02 12.28 -76.86
C ALA A 436 -9.22 11.33 -77.04
N ILE A 437 -9.40 10.80 -78.26
CA ILE A 437 -10.46 9.81 -78.57
C ILE A 437 -10.34 8.59 -77.64
N LEU A 438 -9.16 8.01 -77.50
CA LEU A 438 -8.96 6.84 -76.63
C LEU A 438 -9.36 7.11 -75.17
N ASN A 439 -9.01 8.29 -74.65
CA ASN A 439 -9.36 8.67 -73.27
C ASN A 439 -10.85 8.95 -73.11
N PHE A 440 -11.51 9.59 -74.09
CA PHE A 440 -12.96 9.76 -74.05
C PHE A 440 -13.71 8.44 -74.20
N GLU A 441 -13.24 7.52 -75.04
CA GLU A 441 -13.81 6.17 -75.14
C GLU A 441 -13.65 5.43 -73.80
N LYS A 442 -12.50 5.57 -73.13
CA LYS A 442 -12.29 5.00 -71.79
C LYS A 442 -13.20 5.63 -70.74
N CYS A 443 -13.43 6.93 -70.79
CA CYS A 443 -14.44 7.61 -69.97
C CYS A 443 -15.83 7.01 -70.18
N LEU A 444 -16.24 6.76 -71.43
CA LEU A 444 -17.55 6.18 -71.73
C LEU A 444 -17.66 4.69 -71.36
N GLN A 445 -16.55 3.94 -71.35
CA GLN A 445 -16.54 2.58 -70.81
C GLN A 445 -16.87 2.55 -69.32
N LEU A 446 -16.44 3.57 -68.56
CA LEU A 446 -16.68 3.68 -67.12
C LEU A 446 -18.05 4.33 -66.82
N ASN A 447 -18.41 5.36 -67.60
CA ASN A 447 -19.67 6.08 -67.48
C ASN A 447 -20.30 6.29 -68.88
N PRO A 448 -21.16 5.36 -69.34
CA PRO A 448 -21.82 5.46 -70.65
C PRO A 448 -22.77 6.65 -70.81
N ASN A 449 -23.07 7.37 -69.73
CA ASN A 449 -23.98 8.51 -69.74
C ASN A 449 -23.24 9.85 -69.61
N ASN A 450 -21.91 9.87 -69.76
CA ASN A 450 -21.14 11.11 -69.75
C ASN A 450 -21.39 11.92 -71.03
N VAL A 451 -22.25 12.94 -70.93
CA VAL A 451 -22.70 13.76 -72.06
C VAL A 451 -21.53 14.49 -72.74
N LEU A 452 -20.58 14.99 -71.95
CA LEU A 452 -19.44 15.74 -72.48
C LEU A 452 -18.47 14.84 -73.24
N ALA A 453 -18.27 13.59 -72.81
CA ALA A 453 -17.45 12.64 -73.54
C ALA A 453 -18.09 12.23 -74.87
N HIS A 454 -19.41 11.98 -74.89
CA HIS A 454 -20.16 11.75 -76.14
C HIS A 454 -20.07 12.95 -77.08
N LEU A 455 -20.24 14.17 -76.57
CA LEU A 455 -20.13 15.37 -77.37
C LEU A 455 -18.73 15.53 -78.00
N ASN A 456 -17.67 15.40 -77.20
CA ASN A 456 -16.30 15.55 -77.71
C ASN A 456 -15.93 14.45 -78.70
N LEU A 457 -16.37 13.20 -78.49
CA LEU A 457 -16.17 12.13 -79.46
C LEU A 457 -16.95 12.38 -80.76
N GLY A 458 -18.20 12.84 -80.68
CA GLY A 458 -18.99 13.20 -81.85
C GLY A 458 -18.29 14.24 -82.73
N LEU A 459 -17.78 15.29 -82.10
CA LEU A 459 -17.00 16.34 -82.79
C LEU A 459 -15.67 15.82 -83.34
N LEU A 460 -14.93 15.01 -82.58
CA LEU A 460 -13.64 14.47 -83.03
C LEU A 460 -13.80 13.45 -84.17
N TYR A 461 -14.86 12.63 -84.15
CA TYR A 461 -15.14 11.72 -85.26
C TYR A 461 -15.56 12.47 -86.53
N ASP A 462 -16.28 13.58 -86.40
CA ASP A 462 -16.61 14.46 -87.53
C ASP A 462 -15.35 15.13 -88.09
N TYR A 463 -14.67 15.97 -87.29
CA TYR A 463 -13.63 16.86 -87.81
C TYR A 463 -12.24 16.21 -87.99
N HIS A 464 -11.88 15.20 -87.21
CA HIS A 464 -10.54 14.58 -87.28
C HIS A 464 -10.55 13.27 -88.07
N ARG A 465 -11.52 12.38 -87.80
CA ARG A 465 -11.58 11.06 -88.44
C ARG A 465 -12.46 11.02 -89.69
N ASN A 466 -13.23 12.07 -89.98
CA ASN A 466 -14.23 12.12 -91.05
C ASN A 466 -15.13 10.88 -91.07
N ASN A 467 -15.47 10.37 -89.88
CA ASN A 467 -16.31 9.20 -89.68
C ASN A 467 -17.71 9.64 -89.26
N LEU A 468 -18.51 10.00 -90.27
CA LEU A 468 -19.84 10.57 -90.09
C LEU A 468 -20.78 9.67 -89.28
N LYS A 469 -20.67 8.34 -89.45
CA LYS A 469 -21.49 7.37 -88.70
C LYS A 469 -21.22 7.42 -87.20
N ARG A 470 -19.96 7.27 -86.79
CA ARG A 470 -19.60 7.32 -85.36
C ARG A 470 -19.83 8.71 -84.77
N ALA A 471 -19.61 9.76 -85.56
CA ALA A 471 -19.95 11.13 -85.16
C ALA A 471 -21.44 11.27 -84.83
N GLU A 472 -22.31 10.77 -85.71
CA GLU A 472 -23.76 10.79 -85.50
C GLU A 472 -24.15 10.00 -84.25
N GLU A 473 -23.67 8.76 -84.11
CA GLU A 473 -23.96 7.89 -82.96
C GLU A 473 -23.71 8.61 -81.62
N HIS A 474 -22.53 9.23 -81.48
CA HIS A 474 -22.16 9.92 -80.26
C HIS A 474 -22.97 11.23 -80.06
N LEU A 475 -23.25 12.00 -81.11
CA LEU A 475 -24.08 13.22 -80.99
C LEU A 475 -25.55 12.92 -80.69
N VAL A 476 -26.12 11.85 -81.25
CA VAL A 476 -27.46 11.36 -80.92
C VAL A 476 -27.51 11.02 -79.44
N ARG A 477 -26.51 10.29 -78.94
CA ARG A 477 -26.45 9.94 -77.52
C ARG A 477 -26.29 11.16 -76.61
N ALA A 478 -25.43 12.11 -76.98
CA ALA A 478 -25.30 13.38 -76.25
C ALA A 478 -26.64 14.15 -76.18
N ARG A 479 -27.42 14.14 -77.26
CA ARG A 479 -28.75 14.76 -77.33
C ARG A 479 -29.75 14.05 -76.43
N GLU A 480 -29.81 12.72 -76.48
CA GLU A 480 -30.69 11.90 -75.63
C GLU A 480 -30.44 12.13 -74.14
N LEU A 481 -29.19 12.39 -73.77
CA LEU A 481 -28.79 12.69 -72.40
C LEU A 481 -29.02 14.16 -71.99
N GLY A 482 -29.65 14.98 -72.84
CA GLY A 482 -30.05 16.36 -72.52
C GLY A 482 -29.12 17.45 -73.06
N GLY A 483 -28.02 17.09 -73.73
CA GLY A 483 -27.06 18.06 -74.26
C GLY A 483 -26.18 18.73 -73.19
N ALA A 484 -25.40 19.73 -73.59
CA ALA A 484 -24.52 20.51 -72.72
C ALA A 484 -24.76 22.02 -72.95
N ASP A 485 -24.24 22.89 -72.09
CA ASP A 485 -24.55 24.34 -72.09
C ASP A 485 -24.52 25.00 -73.49
N SER A 486 -23.43 24.82 -74.24
CA SER A 486 -23.28 25.38 -75.59
C SER A 486 -23.85 24.49 -76.71
N TYR A 487 -24.32 23.29 -76.36
CA TYR A 487 -24.78 22.23 -77.26
C TYR A 487 -26.13 21.70 -76.79
N THR A 488 -27.16 22.54 -76.93
CA THR A 488 -28.54 22.17 -76.59
C THR A 488 -29.03 21.02 -77.48
N PRO A 489 -30.07 20.27 -77.07
CA PRO A 489 -30.62 19.20 -77.88
C PRO A 489 -31.01 19.62 -79.31
N GLU A 490 -31.51 20.85 -79.48
CA GLU A 490 -31.89 21.43 -80.77
C GLU A 490 -30.66 21.69 -81.65
N ARG A 491 -29.59 22.25 -81.06
CA ARG A 491 -28.32 22.47 -81.77
C ARG A 491 -27.71 21.14 -82.20
N LEU A 492 -27.72 20.14 -81.31
CA LEU A 492 -27.24 18.80 -81.62
C LEU A 492 -28.07 18.14 -82.72
N LEU A 493 -29.40 18.30 -82.70
CA LEU A 493 -30.25 17.81 -83.78
C LEU A 493 -29.87 18.43 -85.13
N SER A 494 -29.59 19.73 -85.19
CA SER A 494 -29.13 20.37 -86.43
C SER A 494 -27.79 19.80 -86.91
N MET A 495 -26.85 19.54 -86.00
CA MET A 495 -25.56 18.93 -86.35
C MET A 495 -25.72 17.49 -86.83
N ILE A 496 -26.60 16.71 -86.21
CA ILE A 496 -26.93 15.34 -86.61
C ILE A 496 -27.55 15.32 -88.02
N GLN A 497 -28.45 16.26 -88.32
CA GLN A 497 -29.04 16.38 -89.66
C GLN A 497 -27.97 16.69 -90.72
N ASP A 498 -27.07 17.61 -90.41
CA ASP A 498 -25.95 17.95 -91.29
C ASP A 498 -25.01 16.75 -91.55
N LEU A 499 -24.71 15.94 -90.53
CA LEU A 499 -23.95 14.69 -90.71
C LEU A 499 -24.65 13.70 -91.64
N ARG A 500 -25.97 13.52 -91.47
CA ARG A 500 -26.79 12.62 -92.31
C ARG A 500 -26.84 13.09 -93.76
N ASP A 501 -26.93 14.40 -93.98
CA ASP A 501 -26.94 14.98 -95.33
C ASP A 501 -25.57 14.81 -96.01
N ARG A 502 -24.47 15.04 -95.28
CA ARG A 502 -23.11 14.77 -95.75
C ARG A 502 -22.90 13.29 -96.10
N GLU A 503 -23.43 12.36 -95.29
CA GLU A 503 -23.32 10.92 -95.57
C GLU A 503 -24.10 10.52 -96.83
N ARG A 504 -25.34 11.00 -97.00
CA ARG A 504 -26.14 10.76 -98.21
C ARG A 504 -25.48 11.33 -99.46
N ALA A 505 -24.96 12.55 -99.37
CA ALA A 505 -24.23 13.18 -100.46
C ALA A 505 -23.00 12.35 -100.85
N ALA A 506 -22.20 11.91 -99.88
CA ALA A 506 -21.05 11.05 -100.14
C ALA A 506 -21.43 9.71 -100.77
N ALA A 507 -22.59 9.12 -100.43
CA ALA A 507 -23.07 7.90 -101.05
C ALA A 507 -23.44 8.10 -102.52
N VAL A 508 -24.06 9.24 -102.86
CA VAL A 508 -24.41 9.58 -104.25
C VAL A 508 -23.16 9.88 -105.07
N MET A 509 -22.26 10.71 -104.53
CA MET A 509 -21.05 11.14 -105.25
C MET A 509 -20.04 10.02 -105.49
N LYS A 510 -20.08 8.92 -104.74
CA LYS A 510 -19.19 7.77 -104.97
C LYS A 510 -19.64 6.86 -106.12
N GLN A 511 -20.89 7.00 -106.56
CA GLN A 511 -21.48 6.13 -107.56
C GLN A 511 -21.44 6.78 -108.93
N SER A 512 -21.43 5.91 -109.94
CA SER A 512 -21.62 6.30 -111.33
C SER A 512 -22.90 5.64 -111.81
N TYR A 513 -23.82 6.46 -112.29
CA TYR A 513 -25.19 6.06 -112.59
C TYR A 513 -25.33 5.73 -114.08
N PRO A 514 -25.67 4.49 -114.45
CA PRO A 514 -25.91 4.14 -115.84
C PRO A 514 -27.20 4.80 -116.31
N VAL A 515 -27.10 5.66 -117.32
CA VAL A 515 -28.23 6.43 -117.84
C VAL A 515 -28.28 6.39 -119.36
N GLU A 516 -29.48 6.51 -119.89
CA GLU A 516 -29.73 6.86 -121.29
C GLU A 516 -30.03 8.35 -121.38
N HIS A 517 -29.18 9.10 -122.08
CA HIS A 517 -29.36 10.51 -122.35
C HIS A 517 -30.16 10.73 -123.63
N ARG A 518 -31.28 11.46 -123.57
CA ARG A 518 -32.22 11.66 -124.70
C ARG A 518 -31.99 13.01 -125.39
N HIS A 519 -31.79 12.95 -126.71
CA HIS A 519 -31.78 14.08 -127.63
C HIS A 519 -33.14 14.28 -128.30
N ALA A 520 -33.26 15.32 -129.12
CA ALA A 520 -34.49 15.61 -129.87
C ALA A 520 -34.89 14.48 -130.85
N PHE A 521 -33.92 13.76 -131.41
CA PHE A 521 -34.15 12.74 -132.45
C PHE A 521 -33.36 11.43 -132.23
N SER A 522 -32.61 11.30 -131.13
CA SER A 522 -31.77 10.12 -130.82
C SER A 522 -31.54 9.97 -129.31
N SER A 523 -30.89 8.89 -128.88
CA SER A 523 -30.39 8.72 -127.51
C SER A 523 -28.99 8.11 -127.52
N CYS A 524 -28.23 8.34 -126.45
CA CYS A 524 -26.95 7.68 -126.20
C CYS A 524 -26.90 7.18 -124.75
N ARG A 525 -26.26 6.03 -124.53
CA ARG A 525 -26.02 5.51 -123.18
C ARG A 525 -24.69 6.01 -122.67
N GLY A 526 -24.64 6.21 -121.37
CA GLY A 526 -23.43 6.64 -120.69
C GLY A 526 -23.57 6.53 -119.19
N SER A 527 -22.61 7.15 -118.53
CA SER A 527 -22.51 7.16 -117.08
C SER A 527 -22.61 8.59 -116.58
N LEU A 528 -23.57 8.82 -115.68
CA LEU A 528 -23.75 10.09 -115.00
C LEU A 528 -23.09 10.03 -113.62
N HIS A 529 -22.23 10.98 -113.33
CA HIS A 529 -21.53 11.09 -112.06
C HIS A 529 -21.85 12.43 -111.41
N PHE A 530 -22.04 12.44 -110.10
CA PHE A 530 -22.27 13.66 -109.33
C PHE A 530 -21.02 13.98 -108.52
N SER A 531 -20.59 15.24 -108.59
CA SER A 531 -19.51 15.79 -107.78
C SER A 531 -20.08 16.85 -106.83
N GLU A 532 -19.23 17.47 -106.01
CA GLU A 532 -19.62 18.60 -105.15
C GLU A 532 -20.03 19.84 -105.95
N GLU A 533 -19.47 20.03 -107.15
CA GLU A 533 -19.64 21.27 -107.92
C GLU A 533 -20.63 21.16 -109.09
N GLY A 534 -20.98 19.94 -109.49
CA GLY A 534 -21.82 19.68 -110.66
C GLY A 534 -21.99 18.21 -111.00
N MET A 535 -22.66 17.96 -112.12
CA MET A 535 -22.84 16.62 -112.68
C MET A 535 -22.02 16.46 -113.97
N GLU A 536 -21.48 15.28 -114.18
CA GLU A 536 -20.72 14.91 -115.37
C GLU A 536 -21.37 13.72 -116.07
N PHE A 537 -21.68 13.86 -117.35
CA PHE A 537 -22.13 12.75 -118.19
C PHE A 537 -20.99 12.34 -119.13
N ARG A 538 -20.63 11.05 -119.10
CA ARG A 538 -19.62 10.47 -119.98
C ARG A 538 -20.24 9.38 -120.85
N THR A 539 -19.96 9.40 -122.15
CA THR A 539 -20.37 8.38 -123.11
C THR A 539 -19.24 8.08 -124.10
N THR A 540 -19.17 6.83 -124.55
CA THR A 540 -18.29 6.40 -125.64
C THR A 540 -19.05 6.14 -126.94
N GLU A 541 -20.39 6.23 -126.92
CA GLU A 541 -21.22 6.00 -128.10
C GLU A 541 -21.22 7.21 -129.05
N THR A 542 -20.95 8.40 -128.50
CA THR A 542 -20.93 9.68 -129.24
C THR A 542 -19.88 10.61 -128.65
N ASP A 543 -19.47 11.65 -129.39
CA ASP A 543 -18.56 12.72 -128.89
C ASP A 543 -19.31 13.74 -128.03
N HIS A 544 -20.16 13.25 -127.10
CA HIS A 544 -21.14 14.05 -126.37
C HIS A 544 -21.05 13.86 -124.84
N SER A 545 -19.81 13.84 -124.33
CA SER A 545 -19.57 13.93 -122.89
C SER A 545 -19.57 15.40 -122.46
N PHE A 546 -20.11 15.70 -121.28
CA PHE A 546 -20.18 17.07 -120.78
C PHE A 546 -20.21 17.15 -119.26
N TYR A 547 -19.89 18.33 -118.74
CA TYR A 547 -20.00 18.69 -117.34
C TYR A 547 -20.92 19.91 -117.21
N GLU A 548 -21.79 19.90 -116.19
CA GLU A 548 -22.66 21.01 -115.87
C GLU A 548 -22.59 21.31 -114.37
N SER A 549 -22.22 22.55 -114.04
CA SER A 549 -22.13 22.99 -112.64
C SER A 549 -23.52 23.19 -112.05
N TYR A 550 -23.68 22.86 -110.76
CA TYR A 550 -24.92 23.15 -110.03
C TYR A 550 -25.26 24.64 -110.05
N ARG A 551 -24.28 25.56 -110.15
CA ARG A 551 -24.54 27.01 -110.23
C ARG A 551 -25.29 27.43 -111.48
N ASP A 552 -25.10 26.67 -112.54
CA ASP A 552 -25.73 26.94 -113.82
C ASP A 552 -27.08 26.24 -113.94
N MET A 553 -27.46 25.38 -112.99
CA MET A 553 -28.75 24.70 -112.98
C MET A 553 -29.85 25.64 -112.47
N ARG A 554 -30.98 25.65 -113.19
CA ARG A 554 -32.20 26.39 -112.84
C ARG A 554 -33.35 25.45 -112.46
N HIS A 555 -33.36 24.26 -113.02
CA HIS A 555 -34.36 23.25 -112.74
C HIS A 555 -33.70 21.88 -112.69
N PHE A 556 -34.01 21.11 -111.67
CA PHE A 556 -33.61 19.73 -111.50
C PHE A 556 -34.81 18.97 -110.98
N ALA A 557 -35.26 17.94 -111.71
CA ALA A 557 -36.40 17.13 -111.31
C ALA A 557 -36.16 15.67 -111.67
N ILE A 558 -36.63 14.77 -110.81
CA ILE A 558 -36.67 13.33 -111.07
C ILE A 558 -38.10 12.85 -110.89
N GLU A 559 -38.65 12.23 -111.94
CA GLU A 559 -40.00 11.66 -111.98
C GLU A 559 -39.89 10.21 -112.46
N GLY A 560 -40.20 9.25 -111.59
CA GLY A 560 -40.00 7.83 -111.88
C GLY A 560 -38.53 7.50 -112.16
N ASP A 561 -38.25 6.94 -113.35
CA ASP A 561 -36.91 6.63 -113.84
C ASP A 561 -36.28 7.76 -114.67
N GLN A 562 -36.95 8.91 -114.81
CA GLN A 562 -36.49 10.02 -115.64
C GLN A 562 -35.96 11.17 -114.79
N MET A 563 -34.85 11.76 -115.23
CA MET A 563 -34.28 12.98 -114.67
C MET A 563 -34.26 14.07 -115.74
N SER A 564 -34.68 15.28 -115.39
CA SER A 564 -34.59 16.44 -116.26
C SER A 564 -33.84 17.57 -115.58
N VAL A 565 -32.91 18.16 -116.32
CA VAL A 565 -32.10 19.30 -115.88
C VAL A 565 -32.23 20.42 -116.89
N ARG A 566 -32.48 21.64 -116.42
CA ARG A 566 -32.40 22.86 -117.24
C ARG A 566 -31.39 23.81 -116.65
N THR A 567 -30.52 24.34 -117.50
CA THR A 567 -29.53 25.34 -117.10
C THR A 567 -30.03 26.76 -117.34
N ARG A 568 -29.38 27.75 -116.74
CA ARG A 568 -29.65 29.19 -116.91
C ARG A 568 -29.46 29.62 -118.37
N ASN A 569 -28.59 28.93 -119.11
CA ASN A 569 -28.37 29.15 -120.54
C ASN A 569 -29.37 28.38 -121.43
N ASN A 570 -30.52 27.96 -120.87
CA ASN A 570 -31.60 27.23 -121.54
C ASN A 570 -31.19 25.88 -122.16
N LYS A 571 -30.05 25.29 -121.77
CA LYS A 571 -29.76 23.90 -122.15
C LYS A 571 -30.69 22.96 -121.39
N LYS A 572 -31.17 21.91 -122.06
CA LYS A 572 -32.06 20.90 -121.49
C LYS A 572 -31.42 19.53 -121.62
N TYR A 573 -31.24 18.86 -120.49
CA TYR A 573 -30.75 17.49 -120.43
C TYR A 573 -31.83 16.58 -119.87
N ASN A 574 -32.12 15.48 -120.57
CA ASN A 574 -33.05 14.46 -120.07
C ASN A 574 -32.31 13.13 -120.01
N PHE A 575 -32.40 12.47 -118.88
CA PHE A 575 -31.80 11.17 -118.63
C PHE A 575 -32.87 10.20 -118.22
N ARG A 576 -32.69 8.94 -118.59
CA ARG A 576 -33.43 7.80 -118.05
C ARG A 576 -32.45 6.90 -117.33
N PHE A 577 -32.64 6.69 -116.03
CA PHE A 577 -31.82 5.75 -115.27
C PHE A 577 -32.10 4.32 -115.71
N LEU A 578 -31.04 3.54 -115.85
CA LEU A 578 -31.13 2.14 -116.26
C LEU A 578 -31.33 1.19 -115.06
N ASP A 579 -30.94 1.61 -113.86
CA ASP A 579 -31.25 0.93 -112.60
C ASP A 579 -32.45 1.60 -111.92
N ALA A 580 -33.45 0.80 -111.54
CA ALA A 580 -34.66 1.27 -110.89
C ALA A 580 -34.43 1.86 -109.47
N GLY A 581 -33.33 1.51 -108.80
CA GLY A 581 -33.00 2.00 -107.45
C GLY A 581 -32.30 3.36 -107.42
N ASP A 582 -31.68 3.77 -108.52
CA ASP A 582 -30.86 4.99 -108.60
C ASP A 582 -31.66 6.30 -108.56
N PRO A 583 -32.81 6.44 -109.26
CA PRO A 583 -33.63 7.65 -109.16
C PRO A 583 -34.10 7.95 -107.75
N GLU A 584 -34.47 6.92 -106.98
CA GLU A 584 -34.94 7.08 -105.60
C GLU A 584 -33.81 7.50 -104.66
N ARG A 585 -32.60 6.94 -104.84
CA ARG A 585 -31.41 7.34 -104.07
C ARG A 585 -31.07 8.82 -104.27
N ILE A 586 -31.08 9.28 -105.52
CA ILE A 586 -30.77 10.67 -105.86
C ILE A 586 -31.90 11.61 -105.38
N ARG A 587 -33.17 11.21 -105.50
CA ARG A 587 -34.30 11.96 -104.92
C ARG A 587 -34.20 12.07 -103.39
N ALA A 588 -33.80 11.00 -102.71
CA ALA A 588 -33.61 10.99 -101.27
C ALA A 588 -32.46 11.93 -100.83
N TRP A 589 -31.40 12.04 -101.64
CA TRP A 589 -30.32 13.01 -101.43
C TRP A 589 -30.79 14.46 -101.64
N ILE A 590 -31.51 14.75 -102.71
CA ILE A 590 -32.00 16.11 -103.02
C ILE A 590 -33.02 16.58 -101.99
N SER A 591 -33.95 15.70 -101.60
CA SER A 591 -34.99 16.05 -100.61
C SER A 591 -34.44 16.26 -99.20
N SER A 592 -33.26 15.71 -98.89
CA SER A 592 -32.62 15.89 -97.58
C SER A 592 -31.67 17.08 -97.55
N THR A 593 -31.04 17.38 -98.68
CA THR A 593 -30.16 18.54 -98.82
C THR A 593 -30.99 19.83 -98.80
N ARG A 594 -31.24 20.39 -97.62
CA ARG A 594 -31.98 21.67 -97.46
C ARG A 594 -31.22 22.88 -98.02
N ARG A 595 -29.96 22.70 -98.44
CA ARG A 595 -29.00 23.72 -98.84
C ARG A 595 -27.97 23.14 -99.81
N ILE A 596 -27.89 23.62 -101.04
CA ILE A 596 -26.83 23.26 -101.99
C ILE A 596 -25.79 24.39 -101.98
N ILE A 597 -24.50 24.06 -101.82
CA ILE A 597 -23.45 25.08 -101.84
C ILE A 597 -23.08 25.38 -103.28
N VAL A 598 -23.38 26.60 -103.70
CA VAL A 598 -23.17 27.11 -105.05
C VAL A 598 -22.23 28.31 -104.94
N GLY A 599 -20.92 28.10 -105.14
CA GLY A 599 -19.97 29.24 -105.13
C GLY A 599 -19.62 29.78 -103.77
N GLY A 600 -19.58 28.91 -102.77
CA GLY A 600 -19.33 29.31 -101.39
C GLY A 600 -20.51 30.04 -100.76
N LYS A 601 -21.68 30.07 -101.42
CA LYS A 601 -22.94 30.53 -100.85
C LYS A 601 -23.93 29.37 -100.74
N VAL A 602 -24.71 29.43 -99.68
CA VAL A 602 -25.76 28.49 -99.34
C VAL A 602 -27.03 28.94 -100.07
N GLU A 603 -27.53 28.14 -101.03
CA GLU A 603 -28.84 28.32 -101.67
C GLU A 603 -29.84 27.26 -101.22
#